data_AF-A0A1J1HZT8-F1
#
_entry.id   AF-A0A1J1HZT8-F1
#
_cell.length_a   1.000
_cell.length_b   1.000
_cell.length_c   1.000
_cell.angle_alpha   90.00
_cell.angle_beta   90.00
_cell.angle_gamma   90.00
#
_symmetry.space_group_name_H-M   'P 1'
#
loop_
_entity.id
_entity.type
_entity.pdbx_description
1 polymer ?
#
loop_
_entity_poly.entity_id
_entity_poly.type
_entity_poly.pdbx_seq_one_letter_code
_entity_poly.pdbx_strand_id
1 'polypeptide(L)'
;MKLLKNNLEANELRLAGNQHYKSYRFYEALICYNKSICKAIPGSEDFSLAFANRSAVYKEMKEFELCLENVKLAIDCGYPQNKLNVLLERQEKCLDMVDEVFCRTNPWDFFKLSYQNNEEIPFIVDCIELHESKEFGRHLRTNRTLKAGDIICIEEPFHKFIVNSARFTHCLNCLKSQQLNLFPCLKCDIGE
;
A
#
# COMPACT_ATOMS: atom_id res chain seq x y z
N MET A 1 1.29 -26.18 19.39
CA MET A 1 1.23 -25.40 18.15
C MET A 1 0.76 -24.00 18.53
N LYS A 2 1.62 -22.98 18.46
CA LYS A 2 1.23 -21.61 18.83
C LYS A 2 0.22 -21.12 17.79
N LEU A 3 -0.99 -20.74 18.20
CA LEU A 3 -1.95 -20.12 17.30
C LEU A 3 -1.33 -18.80 16.79
N LEU A 4 -1.16 -18.68 15.47
CA LEU A 4 -0.54 -17.51 14.83
C LEU A 4 -1.43 -16.26 14.94
N LYS A 5 -2.75 -16.48 14.97
CA LYS A 5 -3.78 -15.45 15.15
C LYS A 5 -4.33 -15.50 16.58
N ASN A 6 -4.50 -14.32 17.18
CA ASN A 6 -4.89 -14.12 18.57
C ASN A 6 -5.68 -12.82 18.71
N ASN A 7 -6.94 -12.91 19.14
CA ASN A 7 -7.81 -11.73 19.30
C ASN A 7 -7.32 -10.77 20.41
N LEU A 8 -6.64 -11.27 21.45
CA LEU A 8 -6.09 -10.41 22.51
C LEU A 8 -5.01 -9.49 21.92
N GLU A 9 -4.03 -10.07 21.22
CA GLU A 9 -2.98 -9.30 20.52
C GLU A 9 -3.60 -8.37 19.45
N ALA A 10 -4.59 -8.85 18.71
CA ALA A 10 -5.27 -8.03 17.71
C ALA A 10 -5.97 -6.82 18.33
N ASN A 11 -6.62 -6.98 19.48
CA ASN A 11 -7.26 -5.89 20.21
C ASN A 11 -6.21 -4.89 20.72
N GLU A 12 -5.10 -5.34 21.30
CA GLU A 12 -4.00 -4.46 21.74
C GLU A 12 -3.48 -3.59 20.60
N LEU A 13 -3.25 -4.20 19.43
CA LEU A 13 -2.82 -3.50 18.21
C LEU A 13 -3.88 -2.50 17.72
N ARG A 14 -5.16 -2.87 17.77
CA ARG A 14 -6.27 -1.97 17.41
C ARG A 14 -6.34 -0.78 18.36
N LEU A 15 -6.15 -0.99 19.65
CA LEU A 15 -6.13 0.07 20.66
C LEU A 15 -4.93 1.00 20.48
N ALA A 16 -3.75 0.47 20.16
CA ALA A 16 -2.59 1.29 19.77
C ALA A 16 -2.89 2.13 18.51
N GLY A 17 -3.54 1.54 17.50
CA GLY A 17 -4.01 2.26 16.32
C GLY A 17 -4.96 3.41 16.66
N ASN A 18 -5.88 3.19 17.61
CA ASN A 18 -6.79 4.23 18.10
C ASN A 18 -6.06 5.40 18.77
N GLN A 19 -4.94 5.14 19.47
CA GLN A 19 -4.11 6.20 20.07
C GLN A 19 -3.45 7.06 18.98
N HIS A 20 -2.90 6.42 17.93
CA HIS A 20 -2.34 7.11 16.78
C HIS A 20 -3.40 7.92 16.01
N TYR A 21 -4.58 7.35 15.79
CA TYR A 21 -5.70 8.02 15.15
C TYR A 21 -6.11 9.29 15.90
N LYS A 22 -6.27 9.22 17.23
CA LYS A 22 -6.57 10.39 18.08
C LYS A 22 -5.49 11.47 18.03
N SER A 23 -4.26 11.09 17.69
CA SER A 23 -3.10 11.98 17.55
C SER A 23 -2.90 12.47 16.11
N TYR A 24 -3.86 12.23 15.20
CA TYR A 24 -3.78 12.54 13.77
C TYR A 24 -2.58 11.89 13.04
N ARG A 25 -2.00 10.83 13.62
CA ARG A 25 -0.92 10.04 13.03
C ARG A 25 -1.51 8.89 12.21
N PHE A 26 -2.07 9.24 11.05
CA PHE A 26 -2.88 8.33 10.25
C PHE A 26 -2.09 7.17 9.66
N TYR A 27 -0.86 7.40 9.19
CA TYR A 27 -0.01 6.35 8.63
C TYR A 27 0.30 5.26 9.67
N GLU A 28 0.68 5.66 10.89
CA GLU A 28 0.95 4.74 11.99
C GLU A 28 -0.32 4.02 12.46
N ALA A 29 -1.47 4.72 12.47
CA ALA A 29 -2.76 4.11 12.76
C ALA A 29 -3.10 2.99 11.77
N LEU A 30 -2.95 3.23 10.46
CA LEU A 30 -3.17 2.22 9.42
C LEU A 30 -2.25 1.00 9.58
N ILE A 31 -0.97 1.20 9.92
CA ILE A 31 -0.05 0.10 10.21
C ILE A 31 -0.56 -0.75 11.38
N CYS A 32 -0.97 -0.11 12.47
CA CYS A 32 -1.52 -0.79 13.64
C CYS A 32 -2.81 -1.56 13.30
N TYR A 33 -3.70 -0.98 12.49
CA TYR A 33 -4.91 -1.67 12.05
C TYR A 33 -4.61 -2.84 11.12
N ASN A 34 -3.64 -2.73 10.20
CA ASN A 34 -3.20 -3.88 9.39
C ASN A 34 -2.66 -5.02 10.25
N LYS A 35 -1.80 -4.70 11.22
CA LYS A 35 -1.31 -5.68 12.19
C LYS A 35 -2.45 -6.35 12.93
N SER A 36 -3.43 -5.55 13.42
CA SER A 36 -4.62 -6.05 14.09
C SER A 36 -5.43 -7.00 13.22
N ILE A 37 -5.75 -6.61 11.98
CA ILE A 37 -6.49 -7.41 11.00
C ILE A 37 -5.76 -8.73 10.70
N CYS A 38 -4.43 -8.68 10.50
CA CYS A 38 -3.63 -9.88 10.26
C CYS A 38 -3.58 -10.82 11.47
N LYS A 39 -3.64 -10.28 12.69
CA LYS A 39 -3.61 -11.05 13.95
C LYS A 39 -4.97 -11.55 14.41
N ALA A 40 -6.06 -10.88 14.05
CA ALA A 40 -7.39 -11.27 14.47
C ALA A 40 -7.82 -12.59 13.81
N ILE A 41 -8.58 -13.39 14.57
CA ILE A 41 -9.20 -14.62 14.07
C ILE A 41 -10.33 -14.22 13.11
N PRO A 42 -10.39 -14.75 11.87
CA PRO A 42 -11.45 -14.40 10.92
C PRO A 42 -12.84 -14.61 11.49
N GLY A 43 -13.74 -13.65 11.27
CA GLY A 43 -15.11 -13.66 11.78
C GLY A 43 -15.26 -13.30 13.26
N SER A 44 -14.17 -12.96 13.97
CA SER A 44 -14.27 -12.39 15.31
C SER A 44 -14.72 -10.93 15.29
N GLU A 45 -15.26 -10.44 16.41
CA GLU A 45 -15.60 -9.02 16.54
C GLU A 45 -14.36 -8.13 16.34
N ASP A 46 -13.19 -8.51 16.85
CA ASP A 46 -11.95 -7.72 16.65
C ASP A 46 -11.55 -7.62 15.17
N PHE A 47 -11.85 -8.64 14.36
CA PHE A 47 -11.58 -8.64 12.92
C PHE A 47 -12.42 -7.57 12.20
N SER A 48 -13.73 -7.55 12.45
CA SER A 48 -14.64 -6.56 11.84
C SER A 48 -14.42 -5.15 12.39
N LEU A 49 -14.16 -5.02 13.70
CA LEU A 49 -13.83 -3.73 14.33
C LEU A 49 -12.56 -3.10 13.75
N ALA A 50 -11.55 -3.90 13.42
CA ALA A 50 -10.29 -3.37 12.87
C ALA A 50 -10.48 -2.81 11.45
N PHE A 51 -11.27 -3.47 10.59
CA PHE A 51 -11.67 -2.91 9.28
C PHE A 51 -12.48 -1.62 9.44
N ALA A 52 -13.43 -1.59 10.38
CA ALA A 52 -14.21 -0.40 10.67
C ALA A 52 -13.35 0.76 11.18
N ASN A 53 -12.31 0.50 11.98
CA ASN A 53 -11.40 1.56 12.42
C ASN A 53 -10.49 2.03 11.26
N ARG A 54 -10.03 1.10 10.41
CA ARG A 54 -9.25 1.43 9.21
C ARG A 54 -10.03 2.33 8.23
N SER A 55 -11.32 2.04 8.00
CA SER A 55 -12.18 2.90 7.17
C SER A 55 -12.32 4.33 7.72
N ALA A 56 -12.30 4.51 9.04
CA ALA A 56 -12.33 5.86 9.63
C ALA A 56 -11.10 6.66 9.22
N VAL A 57 -9.91 6.04 9.21
CA VAL A 57 -8.68 6.70 8.77
C VAL A 57 -8.76 7.10 7.30
N TYR A 58 -9.22 6.19 6.44
CA TYR A 58 -9.34 6.49 5.01
C TYR A 58 -10.30 7.64 4.73
N LYS A 59 -11.41 7.72 5.46
CA LYS A 59 -12.33 8.86 5.40
C LYS A 59 -11.61 10.18 5.75
N GLU A 60 -10.84 10.22 6.83
CA GLU A 60 -10.09 11.44 7.24
C GLU A 60 -8.99 11.80 6.23
N MET A 61 -8.41 10.81 5.54
CA MET A 61 -7.45 11.01 4.45
C MET A 61 -8.09 11.35 3.10
N LYS A 62 -9.43 11.43 3.02
CA LYS A 62 -10.21 11.60 1.77
C LYS A 62 -10.01 10.49 0.74
N GLU A 63 -9.63 9.30 1.21
CA GLU A 63 -9.55 8.08 0.42
C GLU A 63 -10.91 7.36 0.45
N PHE A 64 -11.92 7.95 -0.20
CA PHE A 64 -13.32 7.55 -0.05
C PHE A 64 -13.60 6.13 -0.57
N GLU A 65 -12.98 5.73 -1.69
CA GLU A 65 -13.14 4.39 -2.25
C GLU A 65 -12.61 3.31 -1.29
N LEU A 66 -11.43 3.54 -0.71
CA LEU A 66 -10.85 2.64 0.30
C LEU A 66 -11.68 2.62 1.58
N CYS A 67 -12.26 3.76 1.97
CA CYS A 67 -13.18 3.83 3.10
C CYS A 67 -14.38 2.90 2.88
N LEU A 68 -15.04 3.02 1.71
CA LEU A 68 -16.23 2.23 1.36
C LEU A 68 -15.92 0.74 1.27
N GLU A 69 -14.78 0.37 0.69
CA GLU A 69 -14.33 -1.02 0.66
C GLU A 69 -14.17 -1.60 2.08
N ASN A 70 -13.53 -0.84 2.98
CA ASN A 70 -13.32 -1.27 4.36
C ASN A 70 -14.61 -1.31 5.19
N VAL A 71 -15.57 -0.42 4.91
CA VAL A 71 -16.92 -0.50 5.48
C VAL A 71 -17.59 -1.82 5.09
N LYS A 72 -17.57 -2.15 3.79
CA LYS A 72 -18.14 -3.41 3.29
C LYS A 72 -17.48 -4.62 3.94
N LEU A 73 -16.15 -4.66 3.98
CA LEU A 73 -15.40 -5.74 4.64
C LEU A 73 -15.77 -5.89 6.12
N ALA A 74 -15.93 -4.79 6.85
CA ALA A 74 -16.35 -4.84 8.25
C ALA A 74 -17.74 -5.50 8.39
N ILE A 75 -18.70 -5.08 7.57
CA ILE A 75 -20.07 -5.62 7.57
C ILE A 75 -20.06 -7.11 7.24
N ASP A 76 -19.41 -7.50 6.15
CA ASP A 76 -19.31 -8.89 5.68
C ASP A 76 -18.65 -9.81 6.73
N CYS A 77 -17.78 -9.25 7.57
CA CYS A 77 -17.09 -9.95 8.66
C CYS A 77 -17.87 -9.99 9.99
N GLY A 78 -19.14 -9.57 10.01
CA GLY A 78 -19.98 -9.62 11.20
C GLY A 78 -19.78 -8.45 12.15
N TYR A 79 -19.71 -7.22 11.63
CA TYR A 79 -19.67 -6.01 12.45
C TYR A 79 -20.85 -5.96 13.45
N PRO A 80 -20.64 -5.50 14.71
CA PRO A 80 -21.70 -5.47 15.70
C PRO A 80 -22.92 -4.63 15.28
N GLN A 81 -24.11 -5.24 15.31
CA GLN A 81 -25.35 -4.62 14.84
C GLN A 81 -25.70 -3.34 15.61
N ASN A 82 -25.39 -3.30 16.91
CA ASN A 82 -25.62 -2.12 17.76
C ASN A 82 -24.73 -0.91 17.42
N LYS A 83 -23.72 -1.08 16.56
CA LYS A 83 -22.82 -0.03 16.09
C LYS A 83 -22.96 0.25 14.59
N LEU A 84 -23.81 -0.51 13.89
CA LEU A 84 -23.88 -0.50 12.43
C LEU A 84 -24.28 0.87 11.87
N ASN A 85 -25.16 1.60 12.57
CA ASN A 85 -25.57 2.95 12.19
C ASN A 85 -24.37 3.90 11.98
N VAL A 86 -23.37 3.85 12.87
CA VAL A 86 -22.16 4.70 12.78
C VAL A 86 -21.38 4.40 11.50
N LEU A 87 -21.36 3.14 11.09
CA LEU A 87 -20.64 2.71 9.89
C LEU A 87 -21.41 3.07 8.61
N LEU A 88 -22.75 2.97 8.63
CA LEU A 88 -23.61 3.38 7.52
C LEU A 88 -23.59 4.90 7.31
N GLU A 89 -23.62 5.69 8.39
CA GLU A 89 -23.47 7.15 8.30
C GLU A 89 -22.12 7.55 7.68
N ARG A 90 -21.05 6.78 7.93
CA ARG A 90 -19.76 6.99 7.28
C ARG A 90 -19.83 6.63 5.80
N GLN A 91 -20.50 5.53 5.46
CA GLN A 91 -20.67 5.08 4.08
C GLN A 91 -21.40 6.12 3.23
N GLU A 92 -22.52 6.63 3.71
CA GLU A 92 -23.33 7.65 3.04
C GLU A 92 -22.49 8.90 2.72
N LYS A 93 -21.79 9.44 3.73
CA LYS A 93 -20.90 10.60 3.56
C LYS A 93 -19.78 10.36 2.55
N CYS A 94 -19.22 9.15 2.50
CA CYS A 94 -18.17 8.84 1.53
C CYS A 94 -18.73 8.72 0.11
N LEU A 95 -19.92 8.14 -0.06
CA LEU A 95 -20.56 8.01 -1.38
C LEU A 95 -20.80 9.38 -2.03
N ASP A 96 -21.28 10.36 -1.25
CA ASP A 96 -21.49 11.72 -1.73
C ASP A 96 -20.21 12.39 -2.26
N MET A 97 -19.04 11.98 -1.74
CA MET A 97 -17.74 12.55 -2.09
C MET A 97 -17.00 11.81 -3.20
N VAL A 98 -17.41 10.58 -3.54
CA VAL A 98 -16.79 9.79 -4.64
C VAL A 98 -17.09 10.41 -6.01
N ASP A 99 -18.25 11.05 -6.16
CA ASP A 99 -18.63 11.71 -7.41
C ASP A 99 -17.81 12.98 -7.71
N GLU A 100 -17.06 13.50 -6.72
CA GLU A 100 -16.18 14.66 -6.87
C GLU A 100 -14.72 14.29 -7.22
N VAL A 101 -14.41 13.00 -7.45
CA VAL A 101 -13.02 12.54 -7.51
C VAL A 101 -12.29 13.00 -8.77
N PHE A 102 -11.33 13.89 -8.51
CA PHE A 102 -10.19 14.28 -9.35
C PHE A 102 -9.54 13.10 -10.07
N CYS A 103 -9.16 13.31 -11.34
CA CYS A 103 -8.33 12.39 -12.11
C CYS A 103 -7.04 12.08 -11.34
N ARG A 104 -6.99 10.93 -10.66
CA ARG A 104 -5.79 10.42 -9.99
C ARG A 104 -4.82 9.94 -11.06
N THR A 105 -4.08 10.87 -11.68
CA THR A 105 -2.90 10.49 -12.48
C THR A 105 -1.94 9.80 -11.54
N ASN A 106 -1.48 8.59 -11.90
CA ASN A 106 -0.51 7.88 -11.08
C ASN A 106 0.78 8.72 -11.07
N PRO A 107 1.32 9.12 -9.90
CA PRO A 107 2.54 9.94 -9.84
C PRO A 107 3.73 9.30 -10.56
N TRP A 108 3.72 7.97 -10.69
CA TRP A 108 4.74 7.21 -11.42
C TRP A 108 4.65 7.36 -12.93
N ASP A 109 3.51 7.81 -13.49
CA ASP A 109 3.35 8.06 -14.92
C ASP A 109 4.27 9.18 -15.43
N PHE A 110 4.80 9.99 -14.50
CA PHE A 110 5.85 10.97 -14.78
C PHE A 110 7.16 10.30 -15.26
N PHE A 111 7.50 9.13 -14.71
CA PHE A 111 8.76 8.45 -15.01
C PHE A 111 8.65 7.67 -16.31
N LYS A 112 9.20 8.25 -17.37
CA LYS A 112 9.39 7.62 -18.67
C LYS A 112 10.75 8.00 -19.24
N LEU A 113 11.30 7.14 -20.08
CA LEU A 113 12.54 7.45 -20.78
C LEU A 113 12.39 8.78 -21.53
N SER A 114 13.38 9.65 -21.39
CA SER A 114 13.35 10.99 -22.00
C SER A 114 13.58 10.95 -23.52
N TYR A 115 14.11 9.83 -24.02
CA TYR A 115 14.40 9.60 -25.43
C TYR A 115 13.92 8.21 -25.86
N GLN A 116 14.06 7.90 -27.16
CA GLN A 116 13.74 6.59 -27.71
C GLN A 116 14.50 5.49 -26.97
N ASN A 117 13.82 4.37 -26.71
CA ASN A 117 14.45 3.22 -26.09
C ASN A 117 15.40 2.53 -27.07
N ASN A 118 16.42 1.88 -26.53
CA ASN A 118 17.23 0.95 -27.29
C ASN A 118 16.38 -0.28 -27.68
N GLU A 119 16.55 -0.79 -28.90
CA GLU A 119 15.77 -1.94 -29.40
C GLU A 119 16.14 -3.27 -28.70
N GLU A 120 17.42 -3.45 -28.36
CA GLU A 120 17.92 -4.65 -27.67
C GLU A 120 17.72 -4.56 -26.16
N ILE A 121 17.79 -3.35 -25.60
CA ILE A 121 17.68 -3.08 -24.16
C ILE A 121 16.58 -2.02 -23.91
N PRO A 122 15.29 -2.39 -23.93
CA PRO A 122 14.18 -1.41 -23.95
C PRO A 122 14.05 -0.50 -22.72
N PHE A 123 14.72 -0.85 -21.61
CA PHE A 123 14.69 -0.05 -20.39
C PHE A 123 15.76 1.05 -20.34
N ILE A 124 16.62 1.17 -21.36
CA ILE A 124 17.57 2.28 -21.52
C ILE A 124 17.28 3.07 -22.80
N VAL A 125 17.75 4.32 -22.85
CA VAL A 125 17.71 5.12 -24.08
C VAL A 125 18.71 4.62 -25.13
N ASP A 126 18.37 4.80 -26.40
CA ASP A 126 19.13 4.39 -27.59
C ASP A 126 20.55 4.97 -27.64
N CYS A 127 20.77 6.12 -27.01
CA CYS A 127 22.02 6.86 -27.09
C CYS A 127 23.08 6.42 -26.09
N ILE A 128 22.81 5.43 -25.22
CA ILE A 128 23.79 4.82 -24.31
C ILE A 128 24.47 3.65 -25.02
N GLU A 129 25.80 3.67 -25.04
CA GLU A 129 26.62 2.63 -25.64
C GLU A 129 27.64 2.10 -24.61
N LEU A 130 27.87 0.80 -24.60
CA LEU A 130 28.93 0.18 -23.81
C LEU A 130 30.25 0.23 -24.58
N HIS A 131 31.29 0.80 -23.98
CA HIS A 131 32.63 0.92 -24.54
C HIS A 131 33.66 0.32 -23.58
N GLU A 132 34.84 -0.03 -24.11
CA GLU A 132 35.98 -0.47 -23.30
C GLU A 132 37.24 0.31 -23.69
N SER A 133 37.98 0.81 -22.70
CA SER A 133 39.23 1.53 -22.94
C SER A 133 40.31 1.11 -21.94
N LYS A 134 41.57 1.37 -22.25
CA LYS A 134 42.70 1.10 -21.33
C LYS A 134 42.64 1.94 -20.05
N GLU A 135 42.05 3.13 -20.13
CA GLU A 135 41.98 4.07 -19.00
C GLU A 135 40.82 3.74 -18.05
N PHE A 136 39.64 3.46 -18.60
CA PHE A 136 38.40 3.31 -17.82
C PHE A 136 37.88 1.88 -17.73
N GLY A 137 38.49 0.92 -18.43
CA GLY A 137 37.90 -0.40 -18.62
C GLY A 137 36.54 -0.31 -19.31
N ARG A 138 35.58 -1.15 -18.88
CA ARG A 138 34.19 -1.12 -19.35
C ARG A 138 33.45 0.11 -18.81
N HIS A 139 32.93 0.95 -19.69
CA HIS A 139 32.26 2.19 -19.34
C HIS A 139 31.11 2.49 -20.30
N LEU A 140 30.16 3.29 -19.84
CA LEU A 140 29.06 3.78 -20.68
C LEU A 140 29.46 5.12 -21.31
N ARG A 141 29.13 5.29 -22.59
CA ARG A 141 29.31 6.53 -23.34
C ARG A 141 28.00 6.91 -24.00
N THR A 142 27.74 8.22 -24.12
CA THR A 142 26.61 8.71 -24.90
C THR A 142 27.05 9.20 -26.28
N ASN A 143 26.22 8.98 -27.29
CA ASN A 143 26.43 9.50 -28.65
C ASN A 143 25.75 10.87 -28.89
N ARG A 144 25.08 11.41 -27.88
CA ARG A 144 24.49 12.76 -27.87
C ARG A 144 24.67 13.44 -26.52
N THR A 145 24.42 14.75 -26.50
CA THR A 145 24.39 15.54 -25.27
C THR A 145 23.11 15.26 -24.49
N LEU A 146 23.25 14.95 -23.20
CA LEU A 146 22.15 14.83 -22.24
C LEU A 146 22.07 16.07 -21.37
N LYS A 147 20.88 16.36 -20.82
CA LYS A 147 20.63 17.44 -19.87
C LYS A 147 20.40 16.89 -18.48
N ALA A 148 20.74 17.68 -17.47
CA ALA A 148 20.38 17.36 -16.10
C ALA A 148 18.86 17.21 -15.98
N GLY A 149 18.40 16.08 -15.44
CA GLY A 149 16.98 15.72 -15.35
C GLY A 149 16.50 14.72 -16.40
N ASP A 150 17.29 14.42 -17.43
CA ASP A 150 16.94 13.36 -18.39
C ASP A 150 16.93 11.98 -17.71
N ILE A 151 15.85 11.22 -17.93
CA ILE A 151 15.70 9.84 -17.49
C ILE A 151 16.20 8.92 -18.61
N ILE A 152 17.37 8.31 -18.38
CA ILE A 152 18.09 7.54 -19.39
C ILE A 152 17.98 6.01 -19.22
N CYS A 153 17.53 5.57 -18.05
CA CYS A 153 17.32 4.16 -17.71
C CYS A 153 16.19 4.05 -16.68
N ILE A 154 15.27 3.11 -16.89
CA ILE A 154 14.22 2.73 -15.93
C ILE A 154 14.24 1.22 -15.81
N GLU A 155 15.03 0.70 -14.87
CA GLU A 155 15.17 -0.74 -14.67
C GLU A 155 14.26 -1.24 -13.54
N GLU A 156 13.64 -2.39 -13.75
CA GLU A 156 13.00 -3.13 -12.67
C GLU A 156 14.05 -3.94 -11.89
N PRO A 157 14.06 -3.89 -10.54
CA PRO A 157 15.01 -4.65 -9.75
C PRO A 157 15.02 -6.15 -10.10
N PHE A 158 16.21 -6.70 -10.32
CA PHE A 158 16.43 -8.14 -10.59
C PHE A 158 15.86 -9.03 -9.48
N HIS A 159 15.97 -8.60 -8.23
CA HIS A 159 15.41 -9.31 -7.07
C HIS A 159 14.77 -8.33 -6.09
N LYS A 160 13.60 -8.67 -5.58
CA LYS A 160 12.82 -7.88 -4.62
C LYS A 160 12.43 -8.79 -3.45
N PHE A 161 12.56 -8.30 -2.22
CA PHE A 161 12.11 -9.02 -1.02
C PHE A 161 11.58 -8.03 0.03
N ILE A 162 10.71 -8.52 0.91
CA ILE A 162 10.15 -7.71 2.02
C ILE A 162 11.03 -7.87 3.24
N VAL A 163 11.55 -6.74 3.75
CA VAL A 163 12.16 -6.68 5.07
C VAL A 163 11.09 -6.76 6.16
N ASN A 164 11.42 -7.32 7.33
CA ASN A 164 10.45 -7.56 8.41
C ASN A 164 9.65 -6.30 8.83
N SER A 165 10.27 -5.11 8.79
CA SER A 165 9.61 -3.83 9.10
C SER A 165 8.49 -3.48 8.11
N ALA A 166 8.52 -4.03 6.89
CA ALA A 166 7.56 -3.75 5.82
C ALA A 166 6.44 -4.80 5.69
N ARG A 167 6.43 -5.85 6.52
CA ARG A 167 5.47 -6.98 6.46
C ARG A 167 4.00 -6.57 6.58
N PHE A 168 3.72 -5.41 7.17
CA PHE A 168 2.35 -4.89 7.37
C PHE A 168 2.08 -3.60 6.58
N THR A 169 3.00 -3.23 5.70
CA THR A 169 2.88 -2.08 4.80
C THR A 169 2.88 -2.49 3.32
N HIS A 170 3.29 -3.72 3.03
CA HIS A 170 3.41 -4.27 1.69
C HIS A 170 2.79 -5.67 1.62
N CYS A 171 2.19 -5.98 0.48
CA CYS A 171 1.65 -7.31 0.17
C CYS A 171 2.79 -8.31 -0.03
N LEU A 172 2.77 -9.46 0.63
CA LEU A 172 3.81 -10.48 0.48
C LEU A 172 3.80 -11.22 -0.86
N ASN A 173 2.69 -11.14 -1.61
CA ASN A 173 2.58 -11.74 -2.93
C ASN A 173 3.12 -10.84 -4.05
N CYS A 174 2.67 -9.58 -4.10
CA CYS A 174 3.06 -8.64 -5.17
C CYS A 174 4.14 -7.63 -4.77
N LEU A 175 4.53 -7.57 -3.50
CA LEU A 175 5.53 -6.66 -2.93
C LEU A 175 5.17 -5.16 -3.01
N LYS A 176 3.97 -4.81 -3.49
CA LYS A 176 3.50 -3.43 -3.58
C LYS A 176 2.95 -2.97 -2.23
N SER A 177 3.18 -1.69 -1.92
CA SER A 177 2.44 -1.01 -0.86
C SER A 177 1.05 -0.68 -1.40
N GLN A 178 0.04 -1.47 -1.01
CA GLN A 178 -1.36 -1.29 -1.43
C GLN A 178 -2.03 -0.15 -0.66
N GLN A 179 -1.38 1.03 -0.53
CA GLN A 179 -1.87 2.16 0.29
C GLN A 179 -2.23 1.77 1.74
N LEU A 180 -1.47 0.82 2.31
CA LEU A 180 -1.76 0.19 3.59
C LEU A 180 -3.14 -0.47 3.68
N ASN A 181 -3.81 -0.77 2.57
CA ASN A 181 -5.07 -1.51 2.49
C ASN A 181 -4.81 -3.01 2.29
N LEU A 182 -4.01 -3.62 3.16
CA LEU A 182 -3.67 -5.03 3.04
C LEU A 182 -4.86 -5.92 3.40
N PHE A 183 -4.98 -7.05 2.70
CA PHE A 183 -5.91 -8.10 3.06
C PHE A 183 -5.21 -9.09 4.00
N PRO A 184 -5.88 -9.60 5.04
CA PRO A 184 -5.27 -10.62 5.88
C PRO A 184 -5.28 -11.97 5.16
N CYS A 185 -4.19 -12.73 5.29
CA CYS A 185 -4.29 -14.18 5.11
C CYS A 185 -5.24 -14.74 6.17
N LEU A 186 -6.18 -15.61 5.78
CA LEU A 186 -7.12 -16.21 6.72
C LEU A 186 -6.49 -17.30 7.59
N LYS A 187 -5.35 -17.86 7.18
CA LYS A 187 -4.69 -18.99 7.86
C LYS A 187 -3.48 -18.58 8.71
N CYS A 188 -2.74 -17.54 8.32
CA CYS A 188 -1.55 -17.07 9.04
C CYS A 188 -1.65 -15.58 9.40
N ASP A 189 -0.61 -15.04 10.04
CA ASP A 189 -0.63 -13.69 10.61
C ASP A 189 -0.03 -12.60 9.70
N ILE A 190 -0.14 -12.80 8.38
CA ILE A 190 0.47 -11.93 7.38
C ILE A 190 -0.57 -11.23 6.51
N GLY A 191 -0.15 -10.12 5.90
CA GLY A 191 -0.91 -9.41 4.88
C GLY A 191 -0.60 -9.90 3.47
N GLU A 192 -1.65 -10.07 2.69
CA GLU A 192 -1.70 -10.39 1.26
C GLU A 192 -2.38 -9.25 0.48
#